data_AF-A0A432HWX6-F1
#
_entry.id   AF-A0A432HWX6-F1
#
_cell.length_a   1.000
_cell.length_b   1.000
_cell.length_c   1.000
_cell.angle_alpha   90.00
_cell.angle_beta   90.00
_cell.angle_gamma   90.00
#
_symmetry.space_group_name_H-M   'P 1'
#
loop_
_entity.id
_entity.type
_entity.pdbx_description
1 polymer ?
#
loop_
_entity_poly.entity_id
_entity_poly.type
_entity_poly.pdbx_seq_one_letter_code
_entity_poly.pdbx_strand_id
1 'polypeptide(L)'
;MTGSPRQGLSVSMLHHSPGGLLHTVIWVDEDHWGGQVDALVAGHSSTLVLPQDAGPAQLQGLSGSAGAAIDSSGTFWFASADGRELTSVDWTEDEAEKHKLPDLGMTEVDSVSISGDSLQLHGEMERGGTGRMVIDLNAQENIAQSLERLGELLFVVLVVFATVLAVATIWQKEFGTQR
;
A
#
# COMPACT_ATOMS: atom_id res chain seq x y z
N MET A 1 20.73 -32.14 -38.04
CA MET A 1 20.20 -30.82 -37.61
C MET A 1 18.92 -31.08 -36.85
N THR A 2 18.97 -31.08 -35.52
CA THR A 2 17.82 -31.30 -34.63
C THR A 2 17.20 -29.93 -34.33
N GLY A 3 16.04 -29.64 -34.94
CA GLY A 3 15.29 -28.43 -34.62
C GLY A 3 14.70 -28.54 -33.22
N SER A 4 14.98 -27.57 -32.35
CA SER A 4 14.31 -27.44 -31.06
C SER A 4 12.79 -27.44 -31.25
N PRO A 5 12.03 -28.18 -30.43
CA PRO A 5 10.57 -28.13 -30.49
C PRO A 5 10.15 -26.69 -30.15
N ARG A 6 9.41 -26.05 -31.06
CA ARG A 6 8.76 -24.77 -30.77
C ARG A 6 7.83 -25.01 -29.59
N GLN A 7 8.08 -24.36 -28.46
CA GLN A 7 7.13 -24.33 -27.34
C GLN A 7 5.77 -23.94 -27.92
N GLY A 8 4.76 -24.77 -27.68
CA GLY A 8 3.42 -24.56 -28.20
C GLY A 8 2.87 -23.25 -27.65
N LEU A 9 2.43 -22.37 -28.54
CA LEU A 9 1.77 -21.13 -28.15
C LEU A 9 0.45 -21.51 -27.46
N SER A 10 0.35 -21.27 -26.15
CA SER A 10 -0.89 -21.47 -25.40
C SER A 10 -1.68 -20.16 -25.41
N VAL A 11 -2.91 -20.21 -25.93
CA VAL A 11 -3.85 -19.08 -25.87
C VAL A 11 -4.91 -19.44 -24.84
N SER A 12 -4.95 -18.71 -23.74
CA SER A 12 -6.00 -18.84 -22.73
C SER A 12 -6.98 -17.67 -22.87
N MET A 13 -8.28 -17.98 -22.95
CA MET A 13 -9.34 -16.97 -22.96
C MET A 13 -9.90 -16.86 -21.55
N LEU A 14 -9.74 -15.69 -20.94
CA LEU A 14 -10.36 -15.36 -19.66
C LEU A 14 -11.80 -14.94 -19.91
N HIS A 15 -12.76 -15.72 -19.40
CA HIS A 15 -14.18 -15.39 -19.43
C HIS A 15 -14.62 -15.00 -18.02
N HIS A 16 -15.12 -13.77 -17.84
CA HIS A 16 -15.58 -13.28 -16.55
C HIS A 16 -17.07 -13.61 -16.32
N SER A 17 -17.47 -13.70 -15.05
CA SER A 17 -18.88 -13.85 -14.66
C SER A 17 -19.73 -12.65 -15.13
N PRO A 18 -21.05 -12.81 -15.31
CA PRO A 18 -21.92 -11.71 -15.72
C PRO A 18 -21.87 -10.59 -14.68
N GLY A 19 -21.32 -9.42 -15.00
CA GLY A 19 -21.39 -8.28 -14.07
C GLY A 19 -20.38 -7.16 -14.18
N GLY A 20 -19.20 -7.32 -14.80
CA GLY A 20 -18.22 -6.22 -14.79
C GLY A 20 -17.09 -6.35 -15.80
N LEU A 21 -16.78 -5.24 -16.47
CA LEU A 21 -15.63 -5.14 -17.36
C LEU A 21 -14.33 -5.27 -16.56
N LEU A 22 -13.37 -6.00 -17.13
CA LEU A 22 -11.97 -5.90 -16.73
C LEU A 22 -11.47 -4.51 -17.11
N HIS A 23 -10.84 -3.82 -16.18
CA HIS A 23 -10.36 -2.45 -16.39
C HIS A 23 -8.84 -2.34 -16.33
N THR A 24 -8.18 -3.25 -15.61
CA THR A 24 -6.73 -3.15 -15.34
C THR A 24 -6.06 -4.51 -15.50
N VAL A 25 -4.90 -4.50 -16.18
CA VAL A 25 -3.94 -5.61 -16.23
C VAL A 25 -2.60 -5.06 -15.79
N ILE A 26 -2.00 -5.67 -14.76
CA ILE A 26 -0.70 -5.30 -14.23
C ILE A 26 0.21 -6.52 -14.34
N TRP A 27 1.36 -6.35 -14.98
CA TRP A 27 2.41 -7.35 -14.99
C TRP A 27 3.23 -7.21 -13.70
N VAL A 28 3.48 -8.34 -13.05
CA VAL A 28 4.26 -8.39 -11.81
C VAL A 28 5.72 -8.62 -12.18
N ASP A 29 6.63 -7.88 -11.54
CA ASP A 29 8.06 -8.08 -11.74
C ASP A 29 8.51 -9.41 -11.09
N GLU A 30 9.52 -10.07 -11.66
CA GLU A 30 10.08 -11.30 -11.07
C GLU A 30 10.68 -11.06 -9.67
N ASP A 31 11.09 -9.81 -9.41
CA ASP A 31 11.58 -9.37 -8.09
C ASP A 31 10.47 -9.34 -7.02
N HIS A 32 9.19 -9.31 -7.44
CA HIS A 32 8.04 -9.36 -6.55
C HIS A 32 7.45 -10.77 -6.48
N TRP A 33 6.95 -11.14 -5.30
CA TRP A 33 6.25 -12.42 -5.07
C TRP A 33 7.06 -13.68 -5.45
N GLY A 34 8.39 -13.56 -5.40
CA GLY A 34 9.32 -14.65 -5.73
C GLY A 34 9.20 -15.17 -7.16
N GLY A 35 8.71 -14.33 -8.09
CA GLY A 35 8.49 -14.69 -9.49
C GLY A 35 7.35 -15.69 -9.73
N GLN A 36 6.47 -15.90 -8.74
CA GLN A 36 5.41 -16.92 -8.83
C GLN A 36 4.18 -16.45 -9.61
N VAL A 37 4.08 -15.15 -9.88
CA VAL A 37 2.94 -14.52 -10.54
C VAL A 37 3.44 -13.69 -11.70
N ASP A 38 2.84 -13.90 -12.87
CA ASP A 38 3.16 -13.13 -14.07
C ASP A 38 2.33 -11.84 -14.13
N ALA A 39 1.05 -11.92 -13.74
CA ALA A 39 0.14 -10.79 -13.85
C ALA A 39 -1.06 -10.86 -12.91
N LEU A 40 -1.63 -9.68 -12.67
CA LEU A 40 -2.90 -9.48 -12.02
C LEU A 40 -3.88 -8.78 -12.97
N VAL A 41 -5.12 -9.23 -12.96
CA VAL A 41 -6.20 -8.71 -13.80
C VAL A 41 -7.37 -8.30 -12.91
N ALA A 42 -7.64 -7.01 -12.84
CA ALA A 42 -8.70 -6.45 -12.02
C ALA A 42 -9.90 -6.02 -12.87
N GLY A 43 -11.09 -6.28 -12.34
CA GLY A 43 -12.35 -5.81 -12.88
C GLY A 43 -13.32 -5.42 -11.78
N HIS A 44 -14.47 -4.90 -12.20
CA HIS A 44 -15.49 -4.37 -11.29
C HIS A 44 -16.09 -5.42 -10.34
N SER A 45 -16.15 -6.67 -10.78
CA SER A 45 -16.80 -7.77 -10.02
C SER A 45 -15.86 -8.92 -9.68
N SER A 46 -14.60 -8.86 -10.09
CA SER A 46 -13.64 -9.95 -9.88
C SER A 46 -12.20 -9.47 -10.05
N THR A 47 -11.30 -10.06 -9.28
CA THR A 47 -9.85 -9.93 -9.45
C THR A 47 -9.26 -11.32 -9.69
N LEU A 48 -8.46 -11.44 -10.73
CA LEU A 48 -7.79 -12.67 -11.14
C LEU A 48 -6.28 -12.50 -11.02
N VAL A 49 -5.60 -13.57 -10.64
CA VAL A 49 -4.16 -13.71 -10.65
C VAL A 49 -3.77 -14.73 -11.71
N LEU A 50 -2.66 -14.49 -12.39
CA LEU A 50 -2.04 -15.36 -13.37
C LEU A 50 -0.71 -15.87 -12.80
N PRO A 51 -0.70 -17.02 -12.10
CA PRO A 51 0.53 -17.63 -11.63
C PRO A 51 1.36 -18.16 -12.79
N GLN A 52 2.69 -18.13 -12.67
CA GLN A 52 3.62 -18.53 -13.72
C GLN A 52 3.45 -20.01 -14.15
N ASP A 53 3.20 -20.89 -13.18
CA ASP A 53 3.12 -22.34 -13.39
C ASP A 53 1.70 -22.92 -13.29
N ALA A 54 0.67 -22.07 -13.23
CA ALA A 54 -0.71 -22.51 -13.03
C ALA A 54 -1.72 -21.79 -13.93
N GLY A 55 -2.94 -22.31 -13.93
CA GLY A 55 -4.06 -21.63 -14.58
C GLY A 55 -4.45 -20.34 -13.83
N PRO A 56 -5.16 -19.42 -14.51
CA PRO A 56 -5.70 -18.23 -13.87
C PRO A 56 -6.56 -18.60 -12.65
N ALA A 57 -6.35 -17.91 -11.53
CA ALA A 57 -7.07 -18.13 -10.28
C ALA A 57 -7.76 -16.84 -9.82
N GLN A 58 -8.89 -16.96 -9.14
CA GLN A 58 -9.52 -15.81 -8.49
C GLN A 58 -8.81 -15.51 -7.18
N LEU A 59 -8.49 -14.25 -6.95
CA LEU A 59 -7.94 -13.83 -5.67
C LEU A 59 -9.06 -13.84 -4.62
N GLN A 60 -8.88 -14.62 -3.55
CA GLN A 60 -9.87 -14.75 -2.48
C GLN A 60 -9.96 -13.44 -1.69
N GLY A 61 -11.16 -13.13 -1.15
CA GLY A 61 -11.38 -11.92 -0.36
C GLY A 61 -11.62 -10.63 -1.16
N LEU A 62 -11.49 -10.65 -2.50
CA LEU A 62 -11.80 -9.52 -3.36
C LEU A 62 -13.03 -9.75 -4.23
N SER A 63 -14.04 -8.89 -4.09
CA SER A 63 -15.26 -8.88 -4.90
C SER A 63 -15.19 -7.98 -6.14
N GLY A 64 -13.99 -7.49 -6.49
CA GLY A 64 -13.75 -6.52 -7.56
C GLY A 64 -13.35 -5.13 -7.03
N SER A 65 -13.06 -4.21 -7.95
CA SER A 65 -12.58 -2.85 -7.64
C SER A 65 -12.95 -1.86 -8.74
N ALA A 66 -12.96 -0.57 -8.42
CA ALA A 66 -13.03 0.49 -9.44
C ALA A 66 -11.67 0.78 -10.08
N GLY A 67 -10.58 0.48 -9.38
CA GLY A 67 -9.23 0.57 -9.92
C GLY A 67 -8.25 -0.25 -9.09
N ALA A 68 -7.14 -0.62 -9.72
CA ALA A 68 -6.07 -1.37 -9.08
C ALA A 68 -4.69 -0.80 -9.43
N ALA A 69 -3.75 -0.89 -8.50
CA ALA A 69 -2.35 -0.53 -8.70
C ALA A 69 -1.42 -1.45 -7.88
N ILE A 70 -0.14 -1.48 -8.22
CA ILE A 70 0.90 -2.21 -7.47
C ILE A 70 1.96 -1.21 -6.98
N ASP A 71 2.31 -1.26 -5.71
CA ASP A 71 3.35 -0.39 -5.16
C ASP A 71 4.78 -0.94 -5.36
N SER A 72 5.76 -0.20 -4.86
CA SER A 72 7.18 -0.54 -5.00
C SER A 72 7.57 -1.83 -4.25
N SER A 73 6.83 -2.21 -3.21
CA SER A 73 6.99 -3.48 -2.47
C SER A 73 6.32 -4.68 -3.15
N GLY A 74 5.48 -4.45 -4.18
CA GLY A 74 4.72 -5.50 -4.84
C GLY A 74 3.35 -5.75 -4.22
N THR A 75 2.93 -4.93 -3.25
CA THR A 75 1.59 -5.01 -2.67
C THR A 75 0.57 -4.43 -3.64
N PHE A 76 -0.52 -5.16 -3.85
CA PHE A 76 -1.61 -4.68 -4.70
C PHE A 76 -2.61 -3.87 -3.89
N TRP A 77 -3.04 -2.77 -4.48
CA TRP A 77 -4.00 -1.85 -3.90
C TRP A 77 -5.24 -1.76 -4.78
N PHE A 78 -6.41 -1.95 -4.17
CA PHE A 78 -7.71 -1.94 -4.83
C PHE A 78 -8.57 -0.84 -4.23
N ALA A 79 -9.12 0.03 -5.07
CA ALA A 79 -10.07 1.03 -4.62
C ALA A 79 -11.51 0.54 -4.68
N SER A 80 -12.29 0.85 -3.64
CA SER A 80 -13.75 0.75 -3.68
C SER A 80 -14.34 1.75 -4.67
N ALA A 81 -15.51 1.43 -5.21
CA ALA A 81 -16.18 2.28 -6.20
C ALA A 81 -16.53 3.68 -5.67
N ASP A 82 -16.79 3.81 -4.37
CA ASP A 82 -17.09 5.09 -3.72
C ASP A 82 -15.84 5.82 -3.20
N GLY A 83 -14.63 5.27 -3.37
CA GLY A 83 -13.38 5.89 -2.92
C GLY A 83 -13.26 6.00 -1.39
N ARG A 84 -14.03 5.22 -0.62
CA ARG A 84 -14.02 5.25 0.86
C ARG A 84 -13.16 4.15 1.50
N GLU A 85 -12.76 3.16 0.73
CA GLU A 85 -11.97 2.02 1.19
C GLU A 85 -10.90 1.67 0.16
N LEU A 86 -9.70 1.38 0.65
CA LEU A 86 -8.70 0.62 -0.10
C LEU A 86 -8.62 -0.80 0.46
N THR A 87 -8.37 -1.78 -0.39
CA THR A 87 -7.95 -3.10 0.04
C THR A 87 -6.54 -3.35 -0.44
N SER A 88 -5.62 -3.72 0.46
CA SER A 88 -4.27 -4.17 0.12
C SER A 88 -4.19 -5.69 0.13
N VAL A 89 -3.40 -6.26 -0.78
CA VAL A 89 -3.16 -7.70 -0.86
C VAL A 89 -1.69 -7.94 -1.13
N ASP A 90 -1.08 -8.75 -0.28
CA ASP A 90 0.19 -9.41 -0.54
C ASP A 90 -0.06 -10.89 -0.85
N TRP A 91 0.45 -11.37 -1.99
CA TRP A 91 0.33 -12.77 -2.41
C TRP A 91 0.96 -13.74 -1.41
N THR A 92 2.01 -13.31 -0.71
CA THR A 92 2.75 -14.16 0.22
C THR A 92 2.09 -14.28 1.58
N GLU A 93 1.25 -13.32 1.97
CA GLU A 93 0.61 -13.28 3.29
C GLU A 93 -0.82 -13.84 3.29
N ASP A 94 -1.38 -14.17 2.11
CA ASP A 94 -2.69 -14.81 1.87
C ASP A 94 -3.89 -14.08 2.55
N GLU A 95 -3.69 -12.83 2.97
CA GLU A 95 -4.70 -12.00 3.63
C GLU A 95 -4.89 -10.67 2.89
N ALA A 96 -6.17 -10.29 2.73
CA ALA A 96 -6.56 -8.99 2.20
C ALA A 96 -6.87 -8.04 3.36
N GLU A 97 -6.14 -6.93 3.46
CA GLU A 97 -6.34 -5.93 4.51
C GLU A 97 -7.15 -4.75 3.99
N LYS A 98 -8.11 -4.26 4.79
CA LYS A 98 -8.98 -3.14 4.44
C LYS A 98 -8.58 -1.87 5.16
N HIS A 99 -8.37 -0.80 4.39
CA HIS A 99 -7.97 0.52 4.86
C HIS A 99 -9.09 1.51 4.59
N LYS A 100 -9.64 2.10 5.66
CA LYS A 100 -10.65 3.15 5.52
C LYS A 100 -10.01 4.47 5.13
N LEU A 101 -10.55 5.10 4.11
CA LEU A 101 -10.14 6.43 3.70
C LEU A 101 -10.99 7.52 4.36
N PRO A 102 -10.41 8.71 4.60
CA PRO A 102 -11.19 9.86 5.04
C PRO A 102 -12.22 10.24 3.98
N ASP A 103 -13.40 10.63 4.43
CA ASP A 103 -14.46 11.09 3.54
C ASP A 103 -14.14 12.49 3.02
N LEU A 104 -13.60 12.56 1.81
CA LEU A 104 -13.30 13.82 1.12
C LEU A 104 -14.39 14.20 0.10
N GLY A 105 -15.54 13.52 0.13
CA GLY A 105 -16.65 13.76 -0.79
C GLY A 105 -16.41 13.21 -2.19
N MET A 106 -15.67 12.10 -2.32
CA MET A 106 -15.59 11.33 -3.57
C MET A 106 -16.81 10.41 -3.64
N THR A 107 -17.50 10.39 -4.78
CA THR A 107 -18.72 9.59 -4.97
C THR A 107 -18.50 8.39 -5.87
N GLU A 108 -17.57 8.52 -6.82
CA GLU A 108 -17.23 7.49 -7.77
C GLU A 108 -15.74 7.56 -8.08
N VAL A 109 -15.09 6.41 -8.17
CA VAL A 109 -13.70 6.27 -8.63
C VAL A 109 -13.72 5.77 -10.07
N ASP A 110 -13.08 6.51 -10.97
CA ASP A 110 -12.96 6.14 -12.39
C ASP A 110 -11.64 5.42 -12.68
N SER A 111 -10.57 5.82 -12.00
CA SER A 111 -9.25 5.21 -12.19
C SER A 111 -8.37 5.37 -10.97
N VAL A 112 -7.45 4.41 -10.83
CA VAL A 112 -6.41 4.39 -9.82
C VAL A 112 -5.07 4.36 -10.52
N SER A 113 -4.11 5.11 -10.01
CA SER A 113 -2.73 5.12 -10.49
C SER A 113 -1.79 5.23 -9.30
N ILE A 114 -0.54 4.81 -9.49
CA ILE A 114 0.50 4.88 -8.47
C ILE A 114 1.73 5.56 -9.03
N SER A 115 2.37 6.38 -8.20
CA SER A 115 3.58 7.10 -8.56
C SER A 115 4.51 7.13 -7.36
N GLY A 116 5.53 6.28 -7.37
CA GLY A 116 6.32 5.98 -6.17
C GLY A 116 5.41 5.36 -5.11
N ASP A 117 5.45 5.91 -3.90
CA ASP A 117 4.65 5.40 -2.76
C ASP A 117 3.32 6.15 -2.58
N SER A 118 2.90 6.90 -3.60
CA SER A 118 1.65 7.65 -3.59
C SER A 118 0.62 7.05 -4.54
N LEU A 119 -0.49 6.59 -3.98
CA LEU A 119 -1.66 6.12 -4.71
C LEU A 119 -2.59 7.29 -5.00
N GLN A 120 -3.01 7.43 -6.25
CA GLN A 120 -3.89 8.49 -6.72
C GLN A 120 -5.18 7.90 -7.26
N LEU A 121 -6.31 8.28 -6.64
CA LEU A 121 -7.65 8.01 -7.15
C LEU A 121 -8.16 9.24 -7.90
N HIS A 122 -8.75 9.00 -9.07
CA HIS A 122 -9.46 10.02 -9.84
C HIS A 122 -10.91 9.60 -10.02
N GLY A 123 -11.83 10.55 -9.93
CA GLY A 123 -13.25 10.29 -10.16
C GLY A 123 -14.14 11.47 -9.82
N GLU A 124 -15.43 11.23 -9.64
CA GLU A 124 -16.44 12.27 -9.40
C GLU A 124 -16.55 12.65 -7.92
N MET A 125 -16.86 13.93 -7.68
CA MET A 125 -17.02 14.51 -6.34
C MET A 125 -18.49 14.85 -6.05
N GLU A 126 -18.88 14.84 -4.77
CA GLU A 126 -20.23 15.20 -4.30
C GLU A 126 -20.66 16.62 -4.71
N ARG A 127 -19.70 17.54 -4.83
CA ARG A 127 -19.94 18.93 -5.25
C ARG A 127 -20.09 19.08 -6.77
N GLY A 128 -20.04 17.97 -7.50
CA GLY A 128 -19.99 17.90 -8.95
C GLY A 128 -18.58 18.10 -9.51
N GLY A 129 -18.29 17.38 -10.58
CA GLY A 129 -17.04 17.46 -11.32
C GLY A 129 -15.98 16.48 -10.82
N THR A 130 -14.90 16.38 -11.60
CA THR A 130 -13.82 15.43 -11.34
C THR A 130 -12.87 15.94 -10.26
N GLY A 131 -12.51 15.06 -9.33
CA GLY A 131 -11.51 15.29 -8.29
C GLY A 131 -10.38 14.26 -8.33
N ARG A 132 -9.40 14.49 -7.47
CA ARG A 132 -8.29 13.58 -7.24
C ARG A 132 -8.00 13.47 -5.75
N MET A 133 -7.90 12.24 -5.26
CA MET A 133 -7.40 11.92 -3.92
C MET A 133 -6.00 11.34 -4.05
N VAL A 134 -5.08 11.82 -3.22
CA VAL A 134 -3.69 11.33 -3.17
C VAL A 134 -3.46 10.76 -1.78
N ILE A 135 -2.96 9.53 -1.73
CA ILE A 135 -2.76 8.76 -0.52
C ILE A 135 -1.30 8.36 -0.47
N ASP A 136 -0.62 8.74 0.60
CA ASP A 136 0.73 8.30 0.90
C ASP A 136 0.66 6.96 1.64
N LEU A 137 1.11 5.90 1.00
CA LEU A 137 1.04 4.53 1.52
C LEU A 137 1.97 4.33 2.72
N ASN A 138 3.03 5.15 2.85
CA ASN A 138 4.04 5.06 3.91
C ASN A 138 3.79 6.05 5.06
N ALA A 139 2.66 6.76 5.06
CA ALA A 139 2.37 7.78 6.07
C ALA A 139 2.39 7.24 7.51
N GLN A 140 2.00 5.97 7.73
CA GLN A 140 1.99 5.36 9.07
C GLN A 140 3.41 5.13 9.61
N GLU A 141 4.31 4.62 8.78
CA GLU A 141 5.73 4.43 9.15
C GLU A 141 6.39 5.77 9.47
N ASN A 142 6.09 6.81 8.69
CA ASN A 142 6.60 8.15 8.91
C ASN A 142 6.17 8.73 10.27
N ILE A 143 4.91 8.49 10.68
CA ILE A 143 4.40 8.92 11.99
C ILE A 143 5.08 8.13 13.12
N ALA A 144 5.19 6.81 12.99
CA ALA A 144 5.84 5.96 14.00
C ALA A 144 7.31 6.36 14.18
N GLN A 145 8.04 6.56 13.08
CA GLN A 145 9.42 7.02 13.10
C GLN A 145 9.55 8.43 13.71
N SER A 146 8.62 9.33 13.42
CA SER A 146 8.61 10.67 14.03
C SER A 146 8.35 10.62 15.53
N LEU A 147 7.47 9.73 15.99
CA LEU A 147 7.20 9.52 17.41
C LEU A 147 8.40 8.90 18.14
N GLU A 148 9.08 7.94 17.51
CA GLU A 148 10.31 7.35 18.03
C GLU A 148 11.40 8.41 18.21
N ARG A 149 11.65 9.22 17.18
CA ARG A 149 12.63 10.32 17.25
C ARG A 149 12.26 11.38 18.29
N LEU A 150 10.97 11.66 18.47
CA LEU A 150 10.50 12.55 19.53
C LEU A 150 10.76 11.97 20.92
N GLY A 151 10.53 10.66 21.10
CA GLY A 151 10.86 9.95 22.33
C GLY A 151 12.35 9.99 22.65
N GLU A 152 13.20 9.74 21.66
CA GLU A 152 14.66 9.82 21.79
C GLU A 152 15.11 11.24 22.18
N LEU A 153 14.58 12.27 21.52
CA LEU A 153 14.88 13.66 21.86
C LEU A 153 14.50 13.99 23.32
N LEU A 154 13.31 13.57 23.75
CA LEU A 154 12.81 13.84 25.09
C LEU A 154 13.69 13.14 26.15
N PHE A 155 14.13 11.92 25.87
CA PHE A 155 15.08 11.20 26.72
C PHE A 155 16.41 11.95 26.87
N VAL A 156 16.99 12.44 25.76
CA VAL A 156 18.25 13.21 25.79
C VAL A 156 18.10 14.49 26.62
N VAL A 157 17.01 15.23 26.44
CA VAL A 157 16.74 16.46 27.20
C VAL A 157 16.64 16.17 28.70
N LEU A 158 15.94 15.09 29.07
CA LEU A 158 15.82 14.67 30.48
C LEU A 158 17.18 14.31 31.09
N VAL A 159 18.01 13.55 30.36
CA VAL A 159 19.34 13.16 30.83
C VAL A 159 20.25 14.38 31.02
N VAL A 160 20.25 15.32 30.07
CA VAL A 160 21.00 16.57 30.19
C VAL A 160 20.50 17.42 31.36
N PHE A 161 19.19 17.55 31.53
CA PHE A 161 18.62 18.30 32.64
C PHE A 161 18.94 17.66 34.00
N ALA A 162 18.81 16.35 34.12
CA ALA A 162 19.14 15.60 35.33
C ALA A 162 20.63 15.70 35.68
N THR A 163 21.52 15.62 34.68
CA THR A 163 22.97 15.78 34.90
C THR A 163 23.33 17.21 35.31
N VAL A 164 22.73 18.24 34.69
CA VAL A 164 22.90 19.63 35.12
C VAL A 164 22.44 19.83 36.57
N LEU A 165 21.28 19.29 36.94
CA LEU A 165 20.78 19.37 38.32
C LEU A 165 21.68 18.61 39.30
N ALA A 166 22.18 17.43 38.94
CA ALA A 166 23.10 16.65 39.76
C ALA A 166 24.41 17.40 39.98
N VAL A 167 24.98 17.99 38.92
CA VAL A 167 26.19 18.82 39.02
C VAL A 167 25.92 20.04 39.90
N ALA A 168 24.81 20.75 39.68
CA ALA A 168 24.46 21.94 40.45
C ALA A 168 24.26 21.62 41.94
N THR A 169 23.60 20.50 42.28
CA THR A 169 23.39 20.07 43.66
C THR A 169 24.68 19.63 44.34
N ILE A 170 25.57 18.92 43.64
CA ILE A 170 26.91 18.58 44.15
C ILE A 170 27.71 19.87 44.40
N TRP A 171 27.71 20.79 43.45
CA TRP A 171 28.44 22.07 43.58
C TRP A 171 27.91 22.91 44.75
N GLN A 172 26.60 22.97 44.93
CA GLN A 172 25.98 23.65 46.07
C GLN A 172 26.36 23.00 47.41
N LYS A 173 26.44 21.66 47.46
CA LYS A 173 26.85 20.94 48.67
C LYS A 173 28.33 21.17 49.01
N GLU A 174 29.20 21.19 47.99
CA GLU A 174 30.64 21.37 48.17
C GLU A 174 31.05 22.83 48.44
N PHE A 175 30.42 23.79 47.77
CA PHE A 175 30.85 25.21 47.78
C PHE A 175 29.84 26.18 48.38
N GLY A 176 28.59 25.75 48.64
CA GLY A 176 27.54 26.60 49.20
C GLY A 176 27.52 26.71 50.73
N THR A 177 28.31 25.88 51.45
CA THR A 177 28.35 25.87 52.93
C THR A 177 29.43 26.81 53.50
N GLN A 178 29.51 28.04 52.98
CA GLN A 178 30.27 29.12 53.63
C GLN A 178 29.39 30.35 53.82
N ARG A 179 28.54 30.30 54.85
CA ARG A 179 28.07 31.45 55.63
C ARG A 179 27.92 31.05 57.08
#